data_AF-A0A2W6CWX3-F1
#
_entry.id   AF-A0A2W6CWX3-F1
#
_cell.length_a   1.000
_cell.length_b   1.000
_cell.length_c   1.000
_cell.angle_alpha   90.00
_cell.angle_beta   90.00
_cell.angle_gamma   90.00
#
_symmetry.space_group_name_H-M   'P 1'
#
loop_
_entity.id
_entity.type
_entity.pdbx_description
1 polymer ?
#
loop_
_entity_poly.entity_id
_entity_poly.type
_entity_poly.pdbx_seq_one_letter_code
_entity_poly.pdbx_strand_id
1 'polypeptide(L)'
;MPATFVIRAGERLSPSSVSSPAFLAVQLTVVSADGRPHRGLLRAPKAYSLSVASGGRASVLVPGLRAGRYGLEIDGARRGTLIIGAAPGP
;
A
#
# COMPACT_ATOMS: atom_id res chain seq x y z
N MET A 1 -2.29 -5.74 11.32
CA MET A 1 -0.87 -5.43 11.04
C MET A 1 -0.77 -4.16 10.22
N PRO A 2 0.04 -3.17 10.60
CA PRO A 2 0.19 -1.94 9.82
C PRO A 2 1.08 -2.18 8.58
N ALA A 3 0.70 -1.61 7.44
CA ALA A 3 1.55 -1.51 6.25
C ALA A 3 1.47 -0.09 5.71
N THR A 4 2.59 0.64 5.71
CA THR A 4 2.60 2.07 5.39
C THR A 4 3.47 2.35 4.18
N PHE A 5 2.93 3.13 3.24
CA PHE A 5 3.63 3.66 2.08
C PHE A 5 3.60 5.19 2.12
N VAL A 6 4.72 5.82 1.82
CA VAL A 6 4.83 7.28 1.73
C VAL A 6 5.13 7.66 0.28
N ILE A 7 4.26 8.48 -0.32
CA ILE A 7 4.47 9.08 -1.63
C ILE A 7 5.36 10.29 -1.44
N ARG A 8 6.58 10.23 -1.96
CA ARG A 8 7.53 11.35 -1.96
C ARG A 8 7.50 12.08 -3.30
N ALA A 9 8.13 13.26 -3.33
CA ALA A 9 8.33 14.01 -4.56
C ALA A 9 8.88 13.13 -5.69
N GLY A 10 8.34 13.30 -6.90
CA GLY A 10 8.62 12.43 -8.04
C GLY A 10 7.86 11.09 -8.03
N GLU A 11 6.73 11.02 -7.31
CA GLU A 11 5.80 9.87 -7.29
C GLU A 11 6.43 8.54 -6.85
N ARG A 12 7.55 8.60 -6.13
CA ARG A 12 8.21 7.41 -5.59
C ARG A 12 7.56 7.01 -4.27
N LEU A 13 7.16 5.74 -4.18
CA LEU A 13 6.75 5.15 -2.92
C LEU A 13 7.97 4.75 -2.09
N SER A 14 7.93 5.12 -0.82
CA SER A 14 8.92 4.77 0.19
C SER A 14 8.21 4.11 1.39
N PRO A 15 8.51 2.84 1.71
CA PRO A 15 9.27 1.89 0.89
C PRO A 15 8.50 1.52 -0.41
N SER A 16 9.18 0.98 -1.41
CA SER A 16 8.54 0.47 -2.64
C SER A 16 7.84 -0.88 -2.41
N SER A 17 8.19 -1.60 -1.35
CA SER A 17 7.51 -2.82 -0.92
C SER A 17 7.40 -2.93 0.59
N VAL A 18 6.27 -3.46 1.06
CA VAL A 18 6.03 -3.78 2.48
C VAL A 18 5.63 -5.24 2.59
N SER A 19 6.19 -5.97 3.54
CA SER A 19 5.82 -7.36 3.83
C SER A 19 4.87 -7.47 5.01
N SER A 20 3.98 -8.47 4.99
CA SER A 20 3.11 -8.81 6.12
C SER A 20 2.81 -10.32 6.16
N PRO A 21 2.47 -10.88 7.33
CA PRO A 21 2.08 -12.28 7.44
C PRO A 21 0.81 -12.59 6.63
N ALA A 22 0.68 -13.83 6.18
CA ALA A 22 -0.53 -14.31 5.52
C ALA A 22 -1.71 -14.44 6.50
N PHE A 23 -2.92 -14.33 5.99
CA PHE A 23 -4.20 -14.51 6.69
C PHE A 23 -4.51 -13.49 7.82
N LEU A 24 -3.57 -12.58 8.13
CA LEU A 24 -3.82 -11.49 9.06
C LEU A 24 -4.35 -10.25 8.33
N ALA A 25 -5.27 -9.54 8.98
CA ALA A 25 -5.75 -8.26 8.46
C ALA A 25 -4.61 -7.22 8.45
N VAL A 26 -4.46 -6.54 7.32
CA VAL A 26 -3.46 -5.51 7.09
C VAL A 26 -4.15 -4.15 7.00
N GLN A 27 -3.75 -3.21 7.85
CA GLN A 27 -4.14 -1.82 7.75
C GLN A 27 -3.16 -1.13 6.80
N LEU A 28 -3.55 -1.05 5.54
CA LEU A 28 -2.79 -0.36 4.50
C LEU A 28 -2.97 1.14 4.66
N THR A 29 -1.89 1.88 4.81
CA THR A 29 -1.88 3.34 4.92
C THR A 29 -1.00 3.92 3.82
N VAL A 30 -1.51 4.95 3.14
CA VAL A 30 -0.76 5.74 2.16
C VAL A 30 -0.73 7.19 2.61
N VAL A 31 0.46 7.78 2.62
CA VAL A 31 0.72 9.17 3.03
C VAL A 31 1.21 9.95 1.82
N SER A 32 0.64 11.13 1.57
CA SER A 32 1.19 12.10 0.62
C SER A 32 2.20 12.99 1.35
N ALA A 33 3.48 12.89 0.99
CA ALA A 33 4.53 13.79 1.46
C ALA A 33 4.99 14.77 0.37
N ASP A 34 4.44 14.69 -0.83
CA ASP A 34 4.69 15.60 -1.95
C ASP A 34 3.68 16.76 -2.02
N GLY A 35 2.70 16.79 -1.12
CA GLY A 35 1.68 17.83 -1.05
C GLY A 35 0.64 17.76 -2.16
N ARG A 36 0.47 16.61 -2.84
CA ARG A 36 -0.54 16.44 -3.90
C ARG A 36 -1.61 15.43 -3.50
N PRO A 37 -2.87 15.59 -3.97
CA PRO A 37 -3.86 14.55 -3.80
C PRO A 37 -3.51 13.35 -4.70
N HIS A 38 -3.77 12.14 -4.19
CA HIS A 38 -3.51 10.90 -4.93
C HIS A 38 -4.65 9.91 -4.79
N ARG A 39 -4.79 9.06 -5.80
CA ARG A 39 -5.67 7.90 -5.77
C ARG A 39 -4.85 6.61 -5.72
N GLY A 40 -4.97 5.89 -4.62
CA GLY A 40 -4.40 4.56 -4.45
C GLY A 40 -5.36 3.45 -4.85
N LEU A 41 -4.83 2.39 -5.46
CA LEU A 41 -5.56 1.15 -5.74
C LEU A 41 -4.66 -0.06 -5.44
N LEU A 42 -5.08 -0.89 -4.48
CA LEU A 42 -4.45 -2.18 -4.24
C LEU A 42 -5.12 -3.25 -5.12
N ARG A 43 -4.33 -3.87 -6.00
CA ARG A 43 -4.71 -5.02 -6.82
C ARG A 43 -4.59 -6.31 -6.00
N ALA A 44 -5.63 -6.62 -5.25
CA ALA A 44 -5.83 -7.92 -4.59
C ALA A 44 -7.07 -8.61 -5.20
N PRO A 45 -7.44 -9.86 -4.80
CA PRO A 45 -8.62 -10.53 -5.36
C PRO A 45 -9.89 -9.69 -5.28
N LYS A 46 -10.01 -8.89 -4.21
CA LYS A 46 -10.87 -7.70 -4.16
C LYS A 46 -9.99 -6.46 -4.30
N ALA A 47 -10.38 -5.52 -5.15
CA ALA A 47 -9.67 -4.25 -5.27
C ALA A 47 -9.99 -3.33 -4.08
N TYR A 48 -8.98 -2.65 -3.55
CA TYR A 48 -9.15 -1.67 -2.46
C TYR A 48 -8.69 -0.30 -2.93
N SER A 49 -9.61 0.65 -3.01
CA SER A 49 -9.31 2.04 -3.37
C SER A 49 -9.15 2.91 -2.13
N LEU A 50 -8.24 3.89 -2.22
CA LEU A 50 -7.97 4.89 -1.19
C LEU A 50 -7.79 6.24 -1.87
N SER A 51 -8.35 7.29 -1.27
CA SER A 51 -8.17 8.67 -1.72
C SER A 51 -7.36 9.42 -0.67
N VAL A 52 -6.16 9.86 -1.04
CA VAL A 52 -5.23 10.57 -0.17
C VAL A 52 -5.33 12.06 -0.48
N ALA A 53 -5.68 12.87 0.51
CA ALA A 53 -5.66 14.32 0.36
C ALA A 53 -4.22 14.86 0.25
N SER A 54 -4.06 16.06 -0.31
CA SER A 54 -2.79 16.79 -0.35
C SER A 54 -2.17 16.89 1.05
N GLY A 55 -0.94 16.38 1.21
CA GLY A 55 -0.23 16.37 2.50
C GLY A 55 -0.87 15.46 3.56
N GLY A 56 -1.89 14.70 3.20
CA GLY A 56 -2.69 13.88 4.10
C GLY A 56 -2.29 12.42 4.10
N ARG A 57 -3.10 11.61 4.79
CA ARG A 57 -3.01 10.14 4.79
C ARG A 57 -4.38 9.52 4.61
N ALA A 58 -4.42 8.36 3.98
CA ALA A 58 -5.61 7.51 3.91
C ALA A 58 -5.25 6.09 4.34
N SER A 59 -6.19 5.41 4.99
CA SER A 59 -6.02 4.03 5.43
C SER A 59 -7.21 3.17 5.01
N VAL A 60 -6.94 1.92 4.66
CA VAL A 60 -7.97 0.90 4.41
C VAL A 60 -7.61 -0.39 5.11
N LEU A 61 -8.61 -1.07 5.66
CA LEU A 61 -8.44 -2.41 6.22
C LEU A 61 -8.57 -3.44 5.11
N VAL A 62 -7.50 -4.19 4.89
CA VAL A 62 -7.44 -5.30 3.95
C VAL A 62 -7.55 -6.59 4.77
N PRO A 63 -8.67 -7.33 4.66
CA PRO A 63 -8.85 -8.62 5.33
C PRO A 63 -7.78 -9.63 4.91
N GLY A 64 -7.56 -10.65 5.74
CA GLY A 64 -6.52 -11.66 5.59
C GLY A 64 -6.29 -12.12 4.16
N LEU A 65 -5.20 -11.64 3.55
CA LEU A 65 -4.79 -12.03 2.21
C LEU A 65 -4.01 -13.34 2.25
N ARG A 66 -4.06 -14.10 1.14
CA ARG A 66 -3.19 -15.26 0.93
C ARG A 66 -1.76 -14.81 0.65
N ALA A 67 -0.81 -15.73 0.75
CA ALA A 67 0.57 -15.45 0.35
C ALA A 67 0.62 -15.03 -1.13
N GLY A 68 1.36 -13.95 -1.42
CA GLY A 68 1.39 -13.37 -2.76
C GLY A 68 1.99 -11.97 -2.81
N ARG A 69 2.06 -11.42 -4.02
CA ARG A 69 2.52 -10.05 -4.29
C ARG A 69 1.37 -9.25 -4.88
N TYR A 70 0.94 -8.22 -4.17
CA TYR A 70 -0.20 -7.40 -4.55
C TYR A 70 0.28 -6.01 -4.95
N GLY A 71 -0.01 -5.61 -6.19
CA GLY A 71 0.42 -4.31 -6.71
C GLY A 71 -0.33 -3.16 -6.07
N LEU A 72 0.39 -2.13 -5.64
CA LEU A 72 -0.17 -0.85 -5.25
C LEU A 72 0.02 0.14 -6.40
N GLU A 73 -1.09 0.54 -7.00
CA GLU A 73 -1.14 1.60 -8.00
C GLU A 73 -1.41 2.94 -7.33
N ILE A 74 -0.70 3.97 -7.75
CA ILE A 74 -0.93 5.36 -7.38
C ILE A 74 -1.15 6.12 -8.68
N ASP A 75 -2.28 6.81 -8.79
CA ASP A 75 -2.69 7.59 -9.97
C ASP A 75 -2.65 6.78 -11.28
N GLY A 76 -3.03 5.51 -11.19
CA GLY A 76 -3.11 4.58 -12.33
C GLY A 76 -1.78 3.91 -12.70
N ALA A 77 -0.66 4.27 -12.08
CA ALA A 77 0.63 3.63 -12.28
C ALA A 77 1.00 2.72 -11.11
N ARG A 78 1.51 1.52 -11.38
CA ARG A 78 2.04 0.64 -10.32
C ARG A 78 3.29 1.28 -9.72
N ARG A 79 3.20 1.70 -8.45
CA ARG A 79 4.32 2.35 -7.72
C ARG A 79 4.87 1.52 -6.58
N GLY A 80 4.11 0.53 -6.08
CA GLY A 80 4.51 -0.26 -4.91
C GLY A 80 3.99 -1.68 -4.94
N THR A 81 4.41 -2.49 -3.96
CA THR A 81 3.95 -3.88 -3.80
C THR A 81 3.78 -4.24 -2.33
N LEU A 82 2.59 -4.74 -1.96
CA LEU A 82 2.35 -5.40 -0.70
C LEU A 82 2.66 -6.90 -0.85
N ILE A 83 3.63 -7.40 -0.08
CA ILE A 83 4.05 -8.80 -0.10
C ILE A 83 3.42 -9.49 1.11
N ILE A 84 2.62 -10.53 0.87
CA ILE A 84 1.98 -11.30 1.93
C ILE A 84 2.62 -12.68 2.00
N GLY A 85 2.85 -13.17 3.22
CA GLY A 85 3.43 -14.49 3.45
C GLY A 85 4.96 -14.54 3.28
N ALA A 86 5.63 -13.38 3.23
CA ALA A 86 7.07 -13.34 3.44
C ALA A 86 7.35 -13.58 4.93
N ALA A 87 8.12 -14.62 5.25
CA ALA A 87 8.75 -14.73 6.55
C ALA A 87 9.72 -13.53 6.73
N PRO A 88 9.92 -13.01 7.96
CA PRO A 88 11.11 -12.22 8.24
C PRO A 88 12.32 -13.02 7.75
N GLY A 89 13.21 -12.41 6.95
CA GLY A 89 14.48 -13.06 6.63
C GLY A 89 15.28 -13.35 7.90
N PRO A 90 16.15 -14.38 7.91
CA PRO A 90 16.99 -14.72 9.06
C PRO A 90 17.90 -13.55 9.49
#